data_AF-A0A352IPP7-F1
#
_entry.id   AF-A0A352IPP7-F1
#
_cell.length_a   1.000
_cell.length_b   1.000
_cell.length_c   1.000
_cell.angle_alpha   90.00
_cell.angle_beta   90.00
_cell.angle_gamma   90.00
#
_symmetry.space_group_name_H-M   'P 1'
#
loop_
_entity.id
_entity.type
_entity.pdbx_description
1 polymer ?
#
loop_
_entity_poly.entity_id
_entity_poly.type
_entity_poly.pdbx_seq_one_letter_code
_entity_poly.pdbx_strand_id
1 'polypeptide(L)'
;LLNTPDGMLLAVPGECREVASVSRYLDGLVKSGGPITAVEVFDVKQSMRNGGGPACLRLRVVLNDDELKAINRGVLLTDELYERLTTWVEAHYRDELSQNELGDPMLLEEVRKALDELTGIMGLGSIYDFQL
;
A
#
# COMPACT_ATOMS: atom_id res chain seq x y z
N LEU A 1 -6.38 -10.32 7.07
CA LEU A 1 -6.49 -11.78 7.14
C LEU A 1 -6.17 -12.35 5.77
N LEU A 2 -5.11 -13.14 5.70
CA LEU A 2 -4.56 -13.76 4.50
C LEU A 2 -4.46 -15.26 4.74
N ASN A 3 -4.67 -16.09 3.72
CA ASN A 3 -4.41 -17.52 3.81
C ASN A 3 -2.93 -17.78 3.52
N THR A 4 -2.34 -18.71 4.27
CA THR A 4 -0.97 -19.22 4.09
C THR A 4 -1.01 -20.75 4.09
N PRO A 5 0.07 -21.45 3.68
CA PRO A 5 0.13 -22.91 3.78
C PRO A 5 -0.09 -23.44 5.20
N ASP A 6 0.32 -22.67 6.22
CA ASP A 6 0.28 -23.05 7.63
C ASP A 6 -0.97 -22.52 8.38
N GLY A 7 -1.92 -21.87 7.70
CA GLY A 7 -3.14 -21.33 8.32
C GLY A 7 -3.49 -19.93 7.81
N MET A 8 -3.82 -19.02 8.73
CA MET A 8 -4.15 -17.64 8.41
C MET A 8 -3.22 -16.64 9.10
N LEU A 9 -2.83 -15.61 8.35
CA LEU A 9 -2.02 -14.50 8.82
C LEU A 9 -2.89 -13.24 9.00
N LEU A 10 -2.84 -12.66 10.19
CA LEU A 10 -3.50 -11.41 10.52
C LEU A 10 -2.51 -10.24 10.44
N ALA A 11 -2.59 -9.47 9.35
CA ALA A 11 -1.85 -8.22 9.20
C ALA A 11 -2.52 -7.12 10.05
N VAL A 12 -1.77 -6.51 10.96
CA VAL A 12 -2.22 -5.46 11.89
C VAL A 12 -1.31 -4.24 11.83
N PRO A 13 -1.83 -3.03 12.15
CA PRO A 13 -0.99 -1.85 12.29
C PRO A 13 -0.11 -1.91 13.56
N GLY A 14 1.00 -1.17 13.58
CA GLY A 14 1.94 -1.08 14.71
C GLY A 14 1.27 -0.75 16.05
N GLU A 15 0.26 0.12 16.02
CA GLU A 15 -0.54 0.58 17.16
C GLU A 15 -1.20 -0.57 17.93
N CYS A 16 -1.46 -1.72 17.29
CA CYS A 16 -1.97 -2.90 17.96
C CYS A 16 -1.00 -3.49 18.99
N ARG A 17 0.31 -3.23 18.86
CA ARG A 17 1.33 -3.64 19.84
C ARG A 17 1.51 -2.63 20.97
N GLU A 18 1.12 -1.38 20.75
CA GLU A 18 1.20 -0.30 21.76
C GLU A 18 0.08 -0.42 22.82
N VAL A 19 -1.08 -0.95 22.45
CA VAL A 19 -2.19 -1.18 23.38
C VAL A 19 -2.05 -2.55 24.04
N ALA A 20 -1.63 -2.58 25.31
CA ALA A 20 -1.30 -3.81 26.05
C ALA A 20 -2.43 -4.86 26.11
N SER A 21 -3.70 -4.45 26.14
CA SER A 21 -4.84 -5.38 26.07
C SER A 21 -4.97 -6.04 24.70
N VAL A 22 -4.79 -5.26 23.61
CA VAL A 22 -4.84 -5.74 22.23
C VAL A 22 -3.66 -6.65 21.93
N SER A 23 -2.45 -6.26 22.33
CA SER A 23 -1.25 -7.07 22.11
C SER A 23 -1.36 -8.45 22.78
N ARG A 24 -1.81 -8.49 24.06
CA ARG A 24 -2.07 -9.76 24.77
C ARG A 24 -3.15 -10.59 24.10
N TYR A 25 -4.20 -9.95 23.59
CA TYR A 25 -5.25 -10.64 22.86
C TYR A 25 -4.72 -11.29 21.58
N LEU A 26 -3.91 -10.57 20.80
CA LEU A 26 -3.31 -11.09 19.57
C LEU A 26 -2.36 -12.26 19.85
N ASP A 27 -1.56 -12.18 20.91
CA ASP A 27 -0.70 -13.29 21.32
C ASP A 27 -1.50 -14.51 21.78
N GLY A 28 -2.60 -14.29 22.51
CA GLY A 28 -3.53 -15.35 22.90
C GLY A 28 -4.23 -15.98 21.70
N LEU A 29 -4.58 -15.18 20.69
CA LEU A 29 -5.23 -15.63 19.47
C LEU A 29 -4.35 -16.61 18.69
N VAL A 30 -3.06 -16.30 18.52
CA VAL A 30 -2.09 -17.20 17.86
C VAL A 30 -1.89 -18.48 18.66
N LYS A 31 -1.86 -18.39 20.00
CA LYS A 31 -1.67 -19.56 20.88
C LYS A 31 -2.92 -20.43 21.05
N SER A 32 -4.08 -19.98 20.59
CA SER A 32 -5.36 -20.68 20.81
C SER A 32 -5.51 -21.99 20.02
N GLY A 33 -4.62 -22.26 19.06
CA GLY A 33 -4.75 -23.40 18.14
C GLY A 33 -5.86 -23.23 17.09
N GLY A 34 -6.39 -22.02 16.94
CA GLY A 34 -7.37 -21.67 15.91
C GLY A 34 -6.74 -21.45 14.52
N PRO A 35 -7.53 -20.98 13.55
CA PRO A 35 -7.08 -20.81 12.17
C PRO A 35 -6.04 -19.68 11.99
N ILE A 36 -5.97 -18.72 12.92
CA ILE A 36 -5.00 -17.63 12.88
C ILE A 36 -3.71 -18.12 13.52
N THR A 37 -2.73 -18.45 12.69
CA THR A 37 -1.45 -19.03 13.10
C THR A 37 -0.31 -18.00 13.13
N ALA A 38 -0.53 -16.81 12.56
CA ALA A 38 0.44 -15.72 12.59
C ALA A 38 -0.22 -14.34 12.70
N VAL A 39 0.49 -13.39 13.32
CA VAL A 39 0.16 -11.97 13.34
C VAL A 39 1.37 -11.20 12.84
N GLU A 40 1.20 -10.49 11.73
CA GLU A 40 2.25 -9.67 11.12
C GLU A 40 1.96 -8.19 11.35
N VAL A 41 2.96 -7.45 11.80
CA VAL A 41 2.81 -6.03 12.19
C VAL A 41 3.41 -5.15 11.10
N PHE A 42 2.63 -4.20 10.59
CA PHE A 42 3.10 -3.23 9.60
C PHE A 42 3.10 -1.81 10.17
N ASP A 43 4.18 -1.07 9.92
CA ASP A 43 4.23 0.36 10.21
C ASP A 43 3.57 1.14 9.07
N VAL A 44 2.34 1.58 9.31
CA VAL A 44 1.54 2.40 8.38
C VAL A 44 1.09 3.69 9.06
N LYS A 45 1.91 4.24 9.97
CA LYS A 45 1.58 5.41 10.81
C LYS A 45 0.99 6.59 10.04
N GLN A 46 1.53 6.91 8.86
CA GLN A 46 1.04 8.04 8.06
C GLN A 46 -0.39 7.82 7.56
N SER A 47 -0.74 6.59 7.17
CA SER A 47 -2.10 6.24 6.79
C SER A 47 -3.02 6.19 8.01
N MET A 48 -2.55 5.60 9.11
CA MET A 48 -3.27 5.50 10.39
C MET A 48 -3.65 6.86 10.97
N ARG A 49 -2.77 7.87 10.85
CA ARG A 49 -3.07 9.27 11.24
C ARG A 49 -4.27 9.86 10.49
N ASN A 50 -4.58 9.32 9.30
CA ASN A 50 -5.75 9.67 8.51
C ASN A 50 -6.84 8.56 8.54
N GLY A 51 -6.78 7.63 9.48
CA GLY A 51 -7.78 6.56 9.67
C GLY A 51 -7.64 5.35 8.74
N GLY A 52 -6.55 5.25 7.99
CA GLY A 52 -6.28 4.15 7.06
C GLY A 52 -5.41 3.06 7.70
N GLY A 53 -6.01 1.95 8.12
CA GLY A 53 -5.26 0.75 8.51
C GLY A 53 -4.83 -0.11 7.31
N PRO A 54 -4.10 -1.22 7.54
CA PRO A 54 -3.63 -2.11 6.47
C PRO A 54 -4.74 -2.63 5.55
N ALA A 55 -5.96 -2.80 6.08
CA ALA A 55 -7.10 -3.24 5.29
C ALA A 55 -7.68 -2.13 4.39
N CYS A 56 -7.53 -0.85 4.78
CA CYS A 56 -8.03 0.30 4.03
C CYS A 56 -7.17 0.60 2.79
N LEU A 57 -5.89 0.22 2.81
CA LEU A 57 -4.93 0.43 1.73
C LEU A 57 -5.02 -0.62 0.60
N ARG A 58 -6.00 -1.55 0.64
CA ARG A 58 -6.07 -2.63 -0.34
C ARG A 58 -7.49 -3.04 -0.74
N LEU A 59 -7.69 -3.21 -2.03
CA LEU A 59 -8.86 -3.84 -2.62
C LEU A 59 -8.60 -5.33 -2.85
N ARG A 60 -9.51 -6.21 -2.40
CA ARG A 60 -9.43 -7.66 -2.70
C ARG A 60 -10.26 -7.95 -3.94
N VAL A 61 -9.62 -8.52 -4.94
CA VAL A 61 -10.25 -8.99 -6.17
C VAL A 61 -9.86 -10.46 -6.35
N VAL A 62 -10.85 -11.35 -6.40
CA VAL A 62 -10.62 -12.77 -6.69
C VAL A 62 -10.61 -12.92 -8.20
N LEU A 63 -9.56 -13.54 -8.73
CA LEU A 63 -9.36 -13.73 -10.17
C LEU A 63 -9.06 -15.21 -10.45
N ASN A 64 -9.57 -15.72 -11.54
CA ASN A 64 -9.08 -16.96 -12.15
C ASN A 64 -7.84 -16.69 -13.02
N ASP A 65 -7.23 -17.75 -13.56
CA ASP A 65 -5.99 -17.63 -14.35
C ASP A 65 -6.13 -16.79 -15.63
N ASP A 66 -7.29 -16.83 -16.28
CA ASP A 66 -7.51 -16.09 -17.52
C ASP A 66 -7.80 -14.61 -17.24
N GLU A 67 -8.54 -14.32 -16.16
CA GLU A 67 -8.71 -12.96 -15.66
C GLU A 67 -7.37 -12.35 -15.21
N LEU A 68 -6.52 -13.13 -14.53
CA LEU A 68 -5.18 -12.70 -14.11
C LEU A 68 -4.23 -12.47 -15.31
N LYS A 69 -4.41 -13.17 -16.43
CA LYS A 69 -3.66 -12.89 -17.66
C LYS A 69 -4.17 -11.64 -18.38
N ALA A 70 -5.45 -11.31 -18.22
CA ALA A 70 -6.09 -10.18 -18.88
C ALA A 70 -5.81 -8.83 -18.22
N ILE A 71 -5.37 -8.80 -16.96
CA ILE A 71 -5.04 -7.53 -16.29
C ILE A 71 -3.78 -6.88 -16.87
N ASN A 72 -3.69 -5.55 -16.77
CA ASN A 72 -2.47 -4.83 -17.10
C ASN A 72 -1.30 -5.35 -16.23
N ARG A 73 -0.26 -5.88 -16.87
CA ARG A 73 0.90 -6.44 -16.17
C ARG A 73 1.74 -5.38 -15.44
N GLY A 74 1.68 -4.12 -15.87
CA GLY A 74 2.40 -3.01 -15.24
C GLY A 74 1.91 -2.62 -13.85
N VAL A 75 0.83 -3.25 -13.35
CA VAL A 75 0.32 -3.05 -11.98
C VAL A 75 0.51 -4.25 -11.06
N LEU A 76 1.08 -5.34 -11.57
CA LEU A 76 1.44 -6.50 -10.76
C LEU A 76 2.81 -6.27 -10.12
N LEU A 77 2.86 -6.25 -8.79
CA LEU A 77 4.09 -6.03 -8.06
C LEU A 77 5.08 -7.18 -8.31
N THR A 78 6.26 -6.82 -8.80
CA THR A 78 7.45 -7.65 -8.93
C THR A 78 8.62 -6.93 -8.24
N ASP A 79 9.74 -7.61 -8.02
CA ASP A 79 10.94 -6.98 -7.45
C ASP A 79 11.42 -5.79 -8.32
N GLU A 80 11.41 -5.97 -9.66
CA GLU A 80 11.75 -4.90 -10.60
C GLU A 80 10.79 -3.71 -10.52
N LEU A 81 9.48 -3.96 -10.46
CA LEU A 81 8.50 -2.87 -10.34
C LEU A 81 8.63 -2.18 -8.98
N TYR A 82 8.87 -2.93 -7.92
CA TYR A 82 9.09 -2.40 -6.57
C TYR A 82 10.29 -1.44 -6.54
N GLU A 83 11.44 -1.84 -7.10
CA GLU A 83 12.62 -0.99 -7.18
C GLU A 83 12.34 0.29 -7.98
N ARG A 84 11.70 0.16 -9.15
CA ARG A 84 11.34 1.31 -9.99
C ARG A 84 10.40 2.28 -9.29
N LEU A 85 9.37 1.77 -8.59
CA LEU A 85 8.44 2.60 -7.83
C LEU A 85 9.13 3.28 -6.66
N THR A 86 10.05 2.60 -5.98
CA THR A 86 10.80 3.17 -4.85
C THR A 86 11.69 4.32 -5.33
N THR A 87 12.45 4.12 -6.41
CA THR A 87 13.25 5.20 -7.02
C THR A 87 12.38 6.36 -7.49
N TRP A 88 11.20 6.08 -8.08
CA TRP A 88 10.26 7.12 -8.46
C TRP A 88 9.73 7.91 -7.25
N VAL A 89 9.41 7.24 -6.13
CA VAL A 89 9.04 7.91 -4.88
C VAL A 89 10.18 8.79 -4.38
N GLU A 90 11.40 8.27 -4.30
CA GLU A 90 12.59 9.01 -3.85
C GLU A 90 12.90 10.25 -4.71
N ALA A 91 12.59 10.19 -6.01
CA ALA A 91 12.82 11.29 -6.94
C ALA A 91 11.77 12.41 -6.85
N HIS A 92 10.53 12.10 -6.44
CA HIS A 92 9.38 13.00 -6.59
C HIS A 92 8.69 13.39 -5.28
N TYR A 93 8.80 12.58 -4.22
CA TYR A 93 8.10 12.85 -2.96
C TYR A 93 8.94 13.77 -2.06
N ARG A 94 8.27 14.75 -1.47
CA ARG A 94 8.85 15.58 -0.41
C ARG A 94 8.80 14.82 0.91
N ASP A 95 9.83 14.98 1.74
CA ASP A 95 9.85 14.42 3.11
C ASP A 95 8.83 15.11 4.03
N GLU A 96 8.52 16.38 3.74
CA GLU A 96 7.54 17.18 4.47
C GLU A 96 6.61 17.93 3.49
N LEU A 97 5.33 18.03 3.84
CA LEU A 97 4.35 18.83 3.10
C LEU A 97 3.35 19.44 4.08
N SER A 98 3.24 20.76 4.03
CA SER A 98 2.29 21.54 4.82
C SER A 98 1.14 22.07 3.97
N GLN A 99 0.03 22.46 4.62
CA GLN A 99 -1.13 23.01 3.92
C GLN A 99 -0.81 24.30 3.15
N ASN A 100 0.14 25.10 3.62
CA ASN A 100 0.54 26.35 2.96
C ASN A 100 1.22 26.11 1.61
N GLU A 101 1.90 24.97 1.46
CA GLU A 101 2.58 24.58 0.22
C GLU A 101 1.60 24.11 -0.86
N LEU A 102 0.36 23.80 -0.52
CA LEU A 102 -0.68 23.45 -1.51
C LEU A 102 -0.99 24.62 -2.45
N GLY A 103 -0.67 25.86 -2.06
CA GLY A 103 -0.80 27.04 -2.90
C GLY A 103 0.39 27.29 -3.82
N ASP A 104 1.47 26.52 -3.72
CA ASP A 104 2.67 26.67 -4.53
C ASP A 104 2.44 26.10 -5.96
N PRO A 105 2.53 26.93 -7.02
CA PRO A 105 2.39 26.44 -8.39
C PRO A 105 3.45 25.40 -8.77
N MET A 106 4.63 25.42 -8.15
CA MET A 106 5.69 24.46 -8.43
C MET A 106 5.29 23.04 -8.02
N LEU A 107 4.56 22.89 -6.91
CA LEU A 107 4.04 21.60 -6.47
C LEU A 107 3.11 20.97 -7.52
N LEU A 108 2.31 21.79 -8.22
CA LEU A 108 1.45 21.29 -9.30
C LEU A 108 2.26 20.74 -10.47
N GLU A 109 3.33 21.43 -10.88
CA GLU A 109 4.22 20.98 -11.96
C GLU A 109 4.93 19.68 -11.58
N GLU A 110 5.46 19.60 -10.35
CA GLU A 110 6.08 18.40 -9.77
C GLU A 110 5.12 17.20 -9.80
N VAL A 111 3.90 17.37 -9.28
CA VAL A 111 2.88 16.30 -9.23
C VAL A 111 2.49 15.84 -10.62
N ARG A 112 2.29 16.75 -11.57
CA ARG A 112 1.94 16.37 -12.96
C ARG A 112 3.07 15.59 -13.62
N LYS A 113 4.31 16.05 -13.47
CA LYS A 113 5.49 15.33 -13.98
C LYS A 113 5.61 13.94 -13.36
N ALA A 114 5.45 13.84 -12.05
CA ALA A 114 5.53 12.57 -11.33
C ALA A 114 4.43 11.60 -11.83
N LEU A 115 3.19 12.05 -11.94
CA LEU A 115 2.07 11.23 -12.42
C LEU A 115 2.24 10.80 -13.88
N ASP A 116 2.75 11.68 -14.74
CA ASP A 116 3.04 11.33 -16.13
C ASP A 116 4.07 10.20 -16.23
N GLU A 117 5.18 10.33 -15.50
CA GLU A 117 6.20 9.29 -15.41
C GLU A 117 5.63 7.98 -14.82
N LEU A 118 4.80 8.05 -13.77
CA LEU A 118 4.20 6.88 -13.15
C LEU A 118 3.29 6.12 -14.12
N THR A 119 2.47 6.83 -14.92
CA THR A 119 1.64 6.17 -15.93
C THR A 119 2.48 5.48 -17.01
N GLY A 120 3.66 6.03 -17.33
CA GLY A 120 4.65 5.39 -18.18
C GLY A 120 5.25 4.13 -17.54
N ILE A 121 5.64 4.20 -16.25
CA ILE A 121 6.16 3.06 -15.49
C ILE A 121 5.15 1.91 -15.47
N MET A 122 3.88 2.23 -15.21
CA MET A 122 2.80 1.25 -15.04
C MET A 122 2.11 0.87 -16.37
N GLY A 123 2.51 1.45 -17.49
CA GLY A 123 1.93 1.17 -18.81
C GLY A 123 0.44 1.48 -18.91
N LEU A 124 -0.02 2.56 -18.27
CA LEU A 124 -1.44 2.93 -18.17
C LEU A 124 -1.91 3.83 -19.33
N GLY A 125 -0.97 4.48 -20.04
CA GLY A 125 -1.30 5.54 -21.00
C GLY A 125 -1.83 6.79 -20.31
N SER A 126 -2.45 7.69 -21.08
CA SER A 126 -3.00 8.95 -20.58
C SER A 126 -4.33 8.72 -19.85
N ILE A 127 -4.28 8.54 -18.53
CA ILE A 127 -5.46 8.33 -17.68
C ILE A 127 -5.85 9.57 -16.86
N TYR A 128 -4.97 10.56 -16.77
CA TYR A 128 -5.23 11.82 -16.09
C TYR A 128 -5.59 12.92 -17.10
N ASP A 129 -6.53 13.78 -16.74
CA ASP A 129 -7.05 14.85 -17.61
C ASP A 129 -5.95 15.79 -18.15
N PHE A 130 -4.86 16.00 -17.42
CA PHE A 130 -3.77 16.88 -17.85
C PHE A 130 -2.87 16.28 -18.95
N GLN A 131 -3.00 14.98 -19.23
CA GLN A 131 -2.22 14.25 -20.23
C GLN A 131 -2.91 14.19 -21.60
N LEU A 132 -4.11 14.76 -21.71
CA LEU A 132 -4.96 14.77 -22.91
C LEU A 132 -4.71 15.99 -23.80
#